data_AF-A0AAW6G747-F1
#
_entry.id   AF-A0AAW6G747-F1
#
_cell.length_a   1.000
_cell.length_b   1.000
_cell.length_c   1.000
_cell.angle_alpha   90.00
_cell.angle_beta   90.00
_cell.angle_gamma   90.00
#
_symmetry.space_group_name_H-M   'P 1'
#
loop_
_entity.id
_entity.type
_entity.pdbx_description
1 polymer ?
#
loop_
_entity_poly.entity_id
_entity_poly.type
_entity_poly.pdbx_seq_one_letter_code
_entity_poly.pdbx_strand_id
1 'polypeptide(L)'
;MKLGTFIMGCALALLACILAGCDDRLEVRQAYDFSLSSWYLQEGIEPDETVEIRLTLNREGDYREARYRIGYIQLEGDGEVFGTDGTRLVNRELTELSGIAGLDTTDIRRQVFTLFYRNTGGDNPGIRFVAVDNFGVERTLDIPFSIEDKDITDIVKNKEPYVD
;
A
#
# COMPACT_ATOMS: atom_id res chain seq x y z
N MET A 1 22.84 65.34 -25.83
CA MET A 1 23.44 63.99 -25.85
C MET A 1 23.16 63.15 -24.60
N LYS A 2 22.17 63.50 -23.73
CA LYS A 2 21.95 62.80 -22.45
C LYS A 2 20.70 61.90 -22.39
N LEU A 3 19.81 61.98 -23.39
CA LEU A 3 18.54 61.23 -23.41
C LEU A 3 18.69 59.82 -23.99
N GLY A 4 19.53 59.64 -25.02
CA GLY A 4 19.77 58.33 -25.65
C GLY A 4 20.50 57.33 -24.74
N THR A 5 21.41 57.82 -23.89
CA THR A 5 22.16 56.99 -22.93
C THR A 5 21.25 56.45 -21.82
N PHE A 6 20.19 57.18 -21.45
CA PHE A 6 19.25 56.74 -20.42
C PHE A 6 18.32 55.63 -20.94
N ILE A 7 17.84 55.77 -22.18
CA ILE A 7 17.00 54.75 -22.83
C ILE A 7 17.79 53.46 -23.09
N MET A 8 19.06 53.56 -23.51
CA MET A 8 19.96 52.41 -23.69
C MET A 8 20.24 51.68 -22.36
N GLY A 9 20.42 52.43 -21.26
CA GLY A 9 20.61 51.88 -19.92
C GLY A 9 19.37 51.14 -19.40
N CYS A 10 18.17 51.69 -19.62
CA CYS A 10 16.92 51.04 -19.26
C CYS A 10 16.67 49.76 -20.08
N ALA A 11 17.01 49.75 -21.37
CA ALA A 11 16.86 48.57 -22.22
C ALA A 11 17.78 47.42 -21.80
N LEU A 12 19.04 47.72 -21.45
CA LEU A 12 20.00 46.72 -20.94
C LEU A 12 19.64 46.20 -19.55
N ALA A 13 19.12 47.06 -18.66
CA ALA A 13 18.63 46.65 -17.35
C ALA A 13 17.39 45.74 -17.46
N LEU A 14 16.46 46.08 -18.35
CA LEU A 14 15.29 45.24 -18.62
C LEU A 14 15.71 43.88 -19.21
N LEU A 15 16.66 43.85 -20.15
CA LEU A 15 17.19 42.61 -20.73
C LEU A 15 17.92 41.72 -19.70
N ALA A 16 18.60 42.31 -18.72
CA ALA A 16 19.22 41.57 -17.62
C ALA A 16 18.19 41.01 -16.63
N CYS A 17 17.09 41.73 -16.37
CA CYS A 17 16.00 41.26 -15.52
C CYS A 17 15.25 40.05 -16.09
N ILE A 18 15.10 39.96 -17.42
CA ILE A 18 14.47 38.80 -18.07
C ILE A 18 15.37 37.54 -18.02
N LEU A 19 16.69 37.70 -17.93
CA LEU A 19 17.63 36.57 -17.81
C LEU A 19 17.82 36.09 -16.36
N ALA A 20 17.55 36.95 -15.37
CA ALA A 20 17.56 36.58 -13.95
C ALA A 20 16.23 35.96 -13.47
N GLY A 21 15.20 35.99 -14.31
CA GLY A 21 13.83 35.55 -14.00
C GLY A 21 13.45 34.20 -14.61
N CYS A 22 14.41 33.32 -14.89
CA CYS A 22 14.15 31.90 -15.16
C CYS A 22 14.66 31.08 -13.98
N ASP A 23 14.05 31.25 -12.81
CA ASP A 23 14.06 30.16 -11.83
C ASP A 23 12.98 29.17 -12.28
N ASP A 24 13.29 28.43 -13.35
CA ASP A 24 12.54 27.25 -13.77
C ASP A 24 12.86 26.12 -12.78
N ARG A 25 12.68 26.38 -11.48
CA ARG A 25 12.39 25.31 -10.53
C ARG A 25 10.96 24.87 -10.78
N LEU A 26 10.81 24.20 -11.91
CA LEU A 26 9.84 23.14 -12.05
C LEU A 26 10.17 22.19 -10.90
N GLU A 27 9.49 22.35 -9.77
CA GLU A 27 9.40 21.32 -8.76
C GLU A 27 8.71 20.15 -9.44
N VAL A 28 9.49 19.35 -10.17
CA VAL A 28 9.07 18.05 -10.66
C VAL A 28 8.85 17.24 -9.39
N ARG A 29 7.61 17.26 -8.87
CA ARG A 29 7.15 16.35 -7.83
C ARG A 29 7.16 14.96 -8.45
N GLN A 30 8.33 14.35 -8.45
CA GLN A 30 8.59 13.04 -9.05
C GLN A 30 8.18 11.89 -8.11
N ALA A 31 7.22 12.13 -7.21
CA ALA A 31 6.64 11.11 -6.36
C ALA A 31 5.36 10.64 -7.03
N TYR A 32 5.29 9.36 -7.41
CA TYR A 32 4.06 8.78 -7.90
C TYR A 32 3.14 8.59 -6.71
N ASP A 33 2.20 9.51 -6.45
CA ASP A 33 1.30 9.28 -5.31
C ASP A 33 0.36 8.10 -5.59
N PHE A 34 0.20 7.26 -4.56
CA PHE A 34 -0.60 6.06 -4.60
C PHE A 34 -1.09 5.67 -3.20
N SER A 35 -2.07 4.77 -3.17
CA SER A 35 -2.56 4.15 -1.94
C SER A 35 -2.69 2.64 -2.09
N LEU A 36 -2.66 1.95 -0.96
CA LEU A 36 -2.90 0.52 -0.85
C LEU A 36 -4.11 0.32 0.06
N SER A 37 -5.09 -0.45 -0.38
CA SER A 37 -6.28 -0.80 0.38
C SER A 37 -6.71 -2.24 0.15
N SER A 38 -7.62 -2.74 0.98
CA SER A 38 -8.27 -4.04 0.80
C SER A 38 -9.79 -3.88 0.76
N TRP A 39 -10.48 -4.86 0.17
CA TRP A 39 -11.95 -4.93 0.20
C TRP A 39 -12.40 -6.02 1.18
N TYR A 40 -13.36 -5.70 2.07
CA TYR A 40 -14.04 -6.61 3.01
C TYR A 40 -13.12 -7.66 3.65
N LEU A 41 -12.61 -7.36 4.84
CA LEU A 41 -11.81 -8.28 5.64
C LEU A 41 -12.70 -8.99 6.66
N GLN A 42 -12.44 -10.28 6.86
CA GLN A 42 -12.97 -11.01 8.00
C GLN A 42 -12.23 -10.52 9.26
N GLU A 43 -12.95 -10.28 10.35
CA GLU A 43 -12.35 -9.88 11.63
C GLU A 43 -11.74 -11.07 12.36
N GLY A 44 -12.30 -12.26 12.15
CA GLY A 44 -11.91 -13.52 12.78
C GLY A 44 -10.99 -14.39 11.91
N ILE A 45 -10.04 -15.10 12.52
CA ILE A 45 -9.31 -16.20 11.86
C ILE A 45 -8.94 -17.30 12.86
N GLU A 46 -9.24 -18.56 12.58
CA GLU A 46 -8.85 -19.70 13.42
C GLU A 46 -7.43 -20.23 13.08
N PRO A 47 -6.79 -21.01 13.95
CA PRO A 47 -5.60 -21.76 13.59
C PRO A 47 -5.84 -22.66 12.36
N ASP A 48 -4.87 -22.71 11.45
CA ASP A 48 -4.93 -23.40 10.15
C ASP A 48 -5.95 -22.83 9.14
N GLU A 49 -6.72 -21.80 9.50
CA GLU A 49 -7.62 -21.12 8.58
C GLU A 49 -6.84 -20.28 7.56
N THR A 50 -7.37 -20.23 6.34
CA THR A 50 -6.85 -19.39 5.25
C THR A 50 -7.91 -18.38 4.84
N VAL A 51 -7.52 -17.11 4.83
CA VAL A 51 -8.39 -16.00 4.44
C VAL A 51 -7.91 -15.37 3.14
N GLU A 52 -8.87 -15.01 2.29
CA GLU A 52 -8.61 -14.25 1.07
C GLU A 52 -8.47 -12.75 1.40
N ILE A 53 -7.42 -12.14 0.88
CA ILE A 53 -7.15 -10.70 1.02
C ILE A 53 -7.04 -10.10 -0.38
N ARG A 54 -8.14 -9.49 -0.83
CA ARG A 54 -8.17 -8.74 -2.08
C ARG A 54 -7.63 -7.33 -1.86
N LEU A 55 -6.48 -7.05 -2.46
CA LEU A 55 -5.75 -5.79 -2.37
C LEU A 55 -6.00 -4.94 -3.63
N THR A 56 -6.00 -3.63 -3.44
CA THR A 56 -6.08 -2.65 -4.53
C THR A 56 -4.97 -1.61 -4.35
N LEU A 57 -4.12 -1.49 -5.36
CA LEU A 57 -3.17 -0.39 -5.49
C LEU A 57 -3.80 0.68 -6.38
N ASN A 58 -4.14 1.84 -5.79
CA ASN A 58 -4.74 2.97 -6.50
C ASN A 58 -3.68 4.03 -6.76
N ARG A 59 -3.56 4.47 -8.00
CA ARG A 59 -2.57 5.45 -8.46
C ARG A 59 -3.28 6.75 -8.76
N GLU A 60 -2.73 7.87 -8.29
CA GLU A 60 -3.34 9.18 -8.53
C GLU A 60 -3.30 9.57 -10.02
N GLY A 61 -2.24 9.13 -10.72
CA GLY A 61 -2.01 9.43 -12.13
C GLY A 61 -1.69 8.20 -12.98
N ASP A 62 -1.72 8.41 -14.30
CA ASP A 62 -1.31 7.42 -15.28
C ASP A 62 0.19 7.56 -15.58
N TYR A 63 1.02 6.91 -14.76
CA TYR A 63 2.47 7.01 -14.85
C TYR A 63 3.05 5.76 -15.52
N ARG A 64 3.23 5.76 -16.83
CA ARG A 64 3.64 4.55 -17.58
C ARG A 64 4.92 3.87 -17.09
N GLU A 65 5.84 4.63 -16.47
CA GLU A 65 7.12 4.12 -15.97
C GLU A 65 7.11 3.71 -14.49
N ALA A 66 6.01 3.96 -13.77
CA ALA A 66 5.94 3.61 -12.36
C ALA A 66 5.92 2.08 -12.19
N ARG A 67 6.83 1.60 -11.35
CA ARG A 67 6.91 0.20 -10.94
C ARG A 67 6.70 0.12 -9.44
N TYR A 68 6.00 -0.92 -9.01
CA TYR A 68 5.66 -1.14 -7.62
C TYR A 68 6.17 -2.50 -7.19
N ARG A 69 6.66 -2.58 -5.96
CA ARG A 69 6.94 -3.81 -5.26
C ARG A 69 5.99 -3.95 -4.08
N ILE A 70 5.60 -5.18 -3.77
CA ILE A 70 4.72 -5.54 -2.66
C ILE A 70 5.42 -6.56 -1.77
N GLY A 71 5.23 -6.44 -0.46
CA GLY A 71 5.69 -7.40 0.53
C GLY A 71 4.78 -7.39 1.74
N TYR A 72 5.10 -8.22 2.72
CA TYR A 72 4.39 -8.25 3.99
C TYR A 72 5.36 -8.36 5.17
N ILE A 73 4.87 -7.97 6.35
CA ILE A 73 5.55 -8.10 7.64
C ILE A 73 4.59 -8.81 8.59
N GLN A 74 5.03 -9.93 9.16
CA GLN A 74 4.39 -10.53 10.33
C GLN A 74 4.77 -9.68 11.56
N LEU A 75 3.77 -9.02 12.17
CA LEU A 75 3.94 -8.21 13.38
C LEU A 75 3.69 -9.05 14.63
N GLU A 76 2.62 -9.85 14.63
CA GLU A 76 2.16 -10.67 15.76
C GLU A 76 1.66 -12.02 15.25
N GLY A 77 1.72 -13.06 16.08
CA GLY A 77 1.35 -14.43 15.72
C GLY A 77 2.23 -15.04 14.63
N ASP A 78 1.83 -16.21 14.15
CA ASP A 78 2.54 -16.97 13.13
C ASP A 78 1.63 -17.26 11.93
N GLY A 79 2.15 -17.04 10.72
CA GLY A 79 1.43 -17.35 9.51
C GLY A 79 2.23 -17.11 8.24
N GLU A 80 1.58 -17.36 7.12
CA GLU A 80 2.18 -17.34 5.80
C GLU A 80 1.28 -16.61 4.79
N VAL A 81 1.92 -15.83 3.92
CA VAL A 81 1.24 -15.14 2.82
C VAL A 81 1.63 -15.78 1.49
N PHE A 82 0.65 -16.02 0.63
CA PHE A 82 0.89 -16.60 -0.70
C PHE A 82 -0.06 -16.06 -1.77
N GLY A 83 0.38 -16.14 -3.02
CA GLY A 83 -0.38 -15.74 -4.20
C GLY A 83 -1.42 -16.77 -4.63
N THR A 84 -2.25 -16.40 -5.62
CA THR A 84 -3.29 -17.26 -6.19
C THR A 84 -2.76 -18.53 -6.86
N ASP A 85 -1.48 -18.54 -7.24
CA ASP A 85 -0.74 -19.67 -7.80
C ASP A 85 -0.05 -20.53 -6.72
N GLY A 86 -0.19 -20.18 -5.44
CA GLY A 86 0.48 -20.82 -4.32
C GLY A 86 1.91 -20.35 -4.08
N THR A 87 2.42 -19.37 -4.84
CA THR A 87 3.75 -18.80 -4.61
C THR A 87 3.79 -18.08 -3.27
N ARG A 88 4.71 -18.49 -2.38
CA ARG A 88 4.86 -17.93 -1.04
C ARG A 88 5.66 -16.65 -1.08
N LEU A 89 5.15 -15.61 -0.42
CA LEU A 89 5.92 -14.41 -0.14
C LEU A 89 6.82 -14.68 1.07
N VAL A 90 7.97 -14.01 1.11
CA VAL A 90 8.89 -14.09 2.26
C VAL A 90 8.64 -12.90 3.18
N ASN A 91 8.49 -13.19 4.48
CA ASN A 91 8.29 -12.17 5.50
C ASN A 91 9.44 -11.13 5.46
N ARG A 92 9.09 -9.84 5.42
CA ARG A 92 10.00 -8.69 5.29
C ARG A 92 10.79 -8.61 3.98
N GLU A 93 10.33 -9.28 2.93
CA GLU A 93 10.90 -9.11 1.58
C GLU A 93 9.88 -8.50 0.60
N LEU A 94 10.39 -7.71 -0.34
CA LEU A 94 9.61 -7.05 -1.39
C LEU A 94 9.77 -7.84 -2.70
N THR A 95 8.66 -8.13 -3.35
CA THR A 95 8.58 -8.76 -4.68
C THR A 95 7.98 -7.78 -5.68
N GLU A 96 8.39 -7.85 -6.94
CA GLU A 96 7.77 -7.05 -8.01
C GLU A 96 6.27 -7.33 -8.09
N LEU A 97 5.44 -6.27 -8.06
CA LEU A 97 3.98 -6.41 -8.12
C LEU A 97 3.55 -7.12 -9.42
N SER A 98 4.25 -6.82 -10.51
CA SER A 98 4.04 -7.47 -11.81
C SER A 98 4.27 -8.99 -11.81
N GLY A 99 4.98 -9.52 -10.80
CA GLY A 99 5.18 -10.96 -10.60
C GLY A 99 4.07 -11.63 -9.78
N ILE A 100 3.12 -10.87 -9.23
CA ILE A 100 2.02 -11.44 -8.45
C ILE A 100 0.98 -12.07 -9.38
N ALA A 101 0.75 -13.36 -9.21
CA ALA A 101 -0.26 -14.10 -9.97
C ALA A 101 -1.67 -13.53 -9.73
N GLY A 102 -2.40 -13.32 -10.82
CA GLY A 102 -3.76 -12.76 -10.77
C GLY A 102 -3.82 -11.24 -10.63
N LEU A 103 -2.71 -10.52 -10.84
CA LEU A 103 -2.72 -9.07 -10.95
C LEU A 103 -3.57 -8.62 -12.15
N ASP A 104 -4.65 -7.90 -11.88
CA ASP A 104 -5.45 -7.20 -12.88
C ASP A 104 -4.88 -5.80 -13.12
N THR A 105 -4.41 -5.58 -14.35
CA THR A 105 -3.88 -4.30 -14.83
C THR A 105 -4.75 -3.69 -15.92
N THR A 106 -6.01 -4.13 -16.07
CA THR A 106 -6.94 -3.60 -17.08
C THR A 106 -7.17 -2.10 -16.88
N ASP A 107 -7.29 -1.67 -15.63
CA ASP A 107 -7.23 -0.26 -15.26
C ASP A 107 -5.83 0.07 -14.73
N ILE A 108 -5.09 0.89 -15.47
CA ILE A 108 -3.73 1.28 -15.11
C ILE A 108 -3.67 2.06 -13.79
N ARG A 109 -4.75 2.76 -13.41
CA ARG A 109 -4.85 3.53 -12.16
C ARG A 109 -5.35 2.69 -10.99
N ARG A 110 -5.97 1.54 -11.25
CA ARG A 110 -6.53 0.66 -10.24
C ARG A 110 -6.09 -0.77 -10.49
N GLN A 111 -4.99 -1.16 -9.86
CA GLN A 111 -4.44 -2.50 -9.97
C GLN A 111 -4.96 -3.36 -8.83
N VAL A 112 -5.64 -4.47 -9.16
CA VAL A 112 -6.27 -5.36 -8.18
C VAL A 112 -5.57 -6.69 -8.19
N PHE A 113 -5.29 -7.25 -7.01
CA PHE A 113 -4.67 -8.56 -6.87
C PHE A 113 -5.14 -9.22 -5.58
N THR A 114 -5.03 -10.54 -5.51
CA THR A 114 -5.44 -11.32 -4.34
C THR A 114 -4.23 -12.03 -3.76
N LEU A 115 -4.07 -11.90 -2.45
CA LEU A 115 -3.16 -12.72 -1.65
C LEU A 115 -3.99 -13.51 -0.62
N PHE A 116 -3.44 -14.60 -0.13
CA PHE A 116 -4.03 -15.38 0.95
C PHE A 116 -3.12 -15.30 2.16
N TYR A 117 -3.73 -15.21 3.34
CA TYR A 117 -3.03 -15.39 4.60
C TYR A 117 -3.54 -16.67 5.25
N ARG A 118 -2.62 -17.57 5.62
CA ARG A 118 -2.93 -18.73 6.44
C ARG A 118 -2.36 -18.51 7.83
N ASN A 119 -3.23 -18.58 8.83
CA ASN A 119 -2.81 -18.58 10.23
C ASN A 119 -2.22 -19.96 10.57
N THR A 120 -0.99 -19.98 11.08
CA THR A 120 -0.33 -21.22 11.53
C THR A 120 -0.08 -21.21 13.04
N GLY A 121 -0.40 -20.10 13.71
CA GLY A 121 -0.21 -19.91 15.14
C GLY A 121 -1.51 -19.99 15.94
N GLY A 122 -1.36 -19.99 17.26
CA GLY A 122 -2.47 -19.95 18.23
C GLY A 122 -2.75 -18.55 18.80
N ASP A 123 -1.94 -17.55 18.45
CA ASP A 123 -2.08 -16.16 18.90
C ASP A 123 -2.73 -15.30 17.81
N ASN A 124 -3.40 -14.21 18.21
CA ASN A 124 -4.00 -13.26 17.28
C ASN A 124 -2.95 -12.74 16.28
N PRO A 125 -3.16 -12.96 14.97
CA PRO A 125 -2.18 -12.53 14.00
C PRO A 125 -2.36 -11.06 13.62
N GLY A 126 -1.23 -10.37 13.53
CA GLY A 126 -1.14 -9.01 13.01
C GLY A 126 -0.21 -8.99 11.80
N ILE A 127 -0.73 -8.65 10.63
CA ILE A 127 0.07 -8.55 9.40
C ILE A 127 0.02 -7.15 8.82
N ARG A 128 1.14 -6.71 8.22
CA ARG A 128 1.25 -5.44 7.51
C ARG A 128 1.69 -5.70 6.08
N PHE A 129 0.90 -5.26 5.11
CA PHE A 129 1.33 -5.17 3.72
C PHE A 129 2.10 -3.88 3.49
N VAL A 130 3.14 -3.95 2.66
CA VAL A 130 4.00 -2.81 2.31
C VAL A 130 4.12 -2.75 0.80
N ALA A 131 3.71 -1.63 0.22
CA ALA A 131 3.89 -1.33 -1.19
C ALA A 131 4.88 -0.17 -1.36
N VAL A 132 5.83 -0.32 -2.27
CA VAL A 132 6.91 0.66 -2.51
C VAL A 132 7.02 0.92 -4.00
N ASP A 133 7.04 2.19 -4.41
CA ASP A 133 7.29 2.56 -5.80
C ASP A 133 8.80 2.55 -6.15
N ASN A 134 9.14 2.80 -7.41
CA ASN A 134 10.54 2.86 -7.87
C ASN A 134 11.30 4.14 -7.46
N PHE A 135 10.67 5.07 -6.75
CA PHE A 135 11.32 6.23 -6.12
C PHE A 135 11.45 6.08 -4.60
N GLY A 136 10.96 4.98 -4.02
CA GLY A 136 11.03 4.70 -2.59
C GLY A 136 9.86 5.27 -1.78
N VAL A 137 8.80 5.75 -2.44
CA VAL A 137 7.55 6.12 -1.75
C VAL A 137 6.89 4.86 -1.24
N GLU A 138 6.67 4.80 0.08
CA GLU A 138 6.08 3.66 0.77
C GLU A 138 4.62 3.95 1.17
N ARG A 139 3.79 2.91 1.07
CA ARG A 139 2.44 2.83 1.63
C ARG A 139 2.28 1.51 2.36
N THR A 140 1.64 1.55 3.52
CA THR A 140 1.39 0.37 4.35
C THR A 140 -0.10 0.14 4.53
N LEU A 141 -0.48 -1.12 4.76
CA LEU A 141 -1.84 -1.53 5.12
C LEU A 141 -1.76 -2.57 6.22
N ASP A 142 -2.24 -2.21 7.40
CA ASP A 142 -2.28 -3.10 8.56
C ASP A 142 -3.59 -3.88 8.56
N ILE A 143 -3.50 -5.19 8.75
CA ILE A 143 -4.63 -6.11 8.83
C ILE A 143 -4.52 -6.82 10.18
N PRO A 144 -5.31 -6.37 11.17
CA PRO A 144 -5.48 -7.11 12.41
C PRO A 144 -6.50 -8.23 12.21
N PHE A 145 -6.20 -9.42 12.74
CA PHE A 145 -7.17 -10.48 12.93
C PHE A 145 -7.36 -10.78 14.41
N SER A 146 -8.49 -11.37 14.75
CA SER A 146 -8.78 -11.89 16.09
C SER A 146 -9.09 -13.39 16.00
N ILE A 147 -8.53 -14.20 16.88
CA ILE A 147 -9.01 -15.57 17.10
C ILE A 147 -10.20 -15.44 18.07
N GLU A 148 -11.38 -15.92 17.69
CA GLU A 148 -12.52 -15.92 18.62
C GLU A 148 -12.23 -16.87 19.80
N ASP A 149 -12.30 -16.36 21.03
CA ASP A 149 -12.29 -17.18 22.24
C ASP A 149 -13.54 -18.09 22.24
N LYS A 150 -13.37 -19.37 21.90
CA LYS A 150 -14.44 -20.39 21.96
C LYS A 150 -14.98 -20.66 23.37
N ASP A 151 -14.43 -20.03 24.42
CA ASP A 151 -14.65 -20.45 25.81
C ASP A 151 -15.87 -19.85 26.53
N ILE A 152 -16.71 -19.01 25.89
CA ILE A 152 -17.87 -18.41 26.57
C ILE A 152 -19.21 -19.07 26.18
N THR A 153 -19.32 -19.71 25.01
CA THR A 153 -20.60 -20.25 24.52
C THR A 153 -20.97 -21.62 25.09
N ASP A 154 -20.00 -22.40 25.58
CA ASP A 154 -20.25 -23.73 26.16
C ASP A 154 -20.57 -23.70 27.68
N ILE A 155 -20.20 -22.64 28.40
CA ILE A 155 -20.51 -22.48 29.83
C ILE A 155 -22.01 -22.13 30.04
N VAL A 156 -22.62 -21.42 29.10
CA VAL A 156 -24.03 -20.97 29.23
C VAL A 156 -25.03 -22.09 28.92
N LYS A 157 -24.68 -23.08 28.08
CA LYS A 157 -25.58 -24.19 27.73
C LYS A 157 -25.70 -25.28 28.80
N ASN A 158 -24.78 -25.35 29.75
CA ASN A 158 -24.77 -26.39 30.81
C ASN A 158 -25.44 -25.98 32.13
N LYS A 159 -26.17 -24.86 32.15
CA LYS A 159 -27.04 -24.50 33.29
C LYS A 159 -28.50 -24.81 32.95
N GLU A 160 -28.86 -26.08 33.01
CA GLU A 160 -30.26 -26.49 33.15
C GLU A 160 -30.84 -25.91 34.46
N PRO A 161 -32.07 -25.37 34.46
CA PRO A 161 -32.67 -24.81 35.67
C PRO A 161 -33.07 -25.94 36.62
N TYR A 162 -32.57 -25.87 37.86
CA TYR A 162 -33.08 -26.67 38.97
C TYR A 162 -34.55 -26.28 39.17
N VAL A 163 -35.46 -27.22 38.90
CA VAL A 163 -36.89 -27.09 39.18
C VAL A 163 -37.09 -27.40 40.66
N ASP A 164 -37.63 -26.45 41.43
CA ASP A 164 -38.28 -26.70 42.72
C ASP A 164 -39.80 -26.79 42.49
#